data_AF-A0A8H4TZ14-F1
#
_entry.id   AF-A0A8H4TZ14-F1
#
_cell.length_a   1.000
_cell.length_b   1.000
_cell.length_c   1.000
_cell.angle_alpha   90.00
_cell.angle_beta   90.00
_cell.angle_gamma   90.00
#
_symmetry.space_group_name_H-M   'P 1'
#
loop_
_entity.id
_entity.type
_entity.pdbx_description
1 polymer ?
#
loop_
_entity_poly.entity_id
_entity_poly.type
_entity_poly.pdbx_seq_one_letter_code
_entity_poly.pdbx_strand_id
1 'polypeptide(L)' 'MVGSLADRIMQRIPGSAIEVMRYPAARFSEEGGAKSNEQDVDELERILTKYHKDCPNSKVALLGWDQGCRDR' A
#
# COMPACT_ATOMS: atom_id res chain seq x y z
N MET A 1 7.45 5.78 -10.09
CA MET A 1 8.46 4.71 -9.90
C MET A 1 7.84 3.41 -9.38
N VAL A 2 6.96 3.44 -8.37
CA VAL A 2 6.24 2.23 -7.90
C VAL A 2 5.31 1.62 -8.95
N GLY A 3 4.52 2.45 -9.66
CA GLY A 3 3.61 1.96 -10.71
C GLY A 3 4.32 1.13 -11.79
N SER A 4 5.43 1.65 -12.34
CA SER A 4 6.21 0.93 -13.36
C SER A 4 6.84 -0.38 -12.86
N LEU A 5 7.10 -0.50 -11.56
CA LEU A 5 7.53 -1.77 -10.97
C LEU A 5 6.35 -2.75 -10.84
N ALA A 6 5.20 -2.26 -10.37
CA ALA A 6 3.99 -3.06 -10.22
C ALA A 6 3.51 -3.61 -11.59
N ASP A 7 3.56 -2.80 -12.65
CA ASP A 7 3.22 -3.24 -14.02
C ASP A 7 4.12 -4.39 -14.48
N ARG A 8 5.43 -4.30 -14.22
CA ARG A 8 6.39 -5.36 -14.57
C ARG A 8 6.18 -6.63 -13.75
N ILE A 9 5.68 -6.52 -12.52
CA ILE A 9 5.33 -7.68 -11.69
C ILE A 9 4.11 -8.39 -12.27
N MET A 10 3.05 -7.65 -12.64
CA MET A 10 1.87 -8.24 -13.27
C MET A 10 2.19 -8.98 -14.56
N GLN A 11 3.07 -8.41 -15.39
CA GLN A 11 3.51 -9.05 -16.64
C GLN A 11 4.26 -10.36 -16.41
N ARG A 12 4.93 -10.52 -15.26
CA ARG A 12 5.75 -11.70 -14.93
C ARG A 12 5.03 -12.76 -14.12
N ILE A 13 3.94 -12.40 -13.44
CA ILE A 13 3.17 -13.30 -12.58
C ILE A 13 1.73 -13.35 -13.09
N PRO A 14 1.40 -14.25 -14.04
CA PRO A 14 0.05 -14.41 -14.55
C PRO A 14 -0.95 -14.69 -13.43
N GLY A 15 -2.09 -13.99 -13.45
CA GLY A 15 -3.13 -14.11 -12.43
C GLY A 15 -2.88 -13.26 -11.17
N SER A 16 -1.79 -12.48 -11.12
CA SER A 16 -1.61 -11.47 -10.08
C SER A 16 -2.49 -10.23 -10.34
N ALA A 17 -2.79 -9.50 -9.26
CA ALA A 17 -3.56 -8.25 -9.30
C ALA A 17 -2.83 -7.17 -8.50
N ILE A 18 -3.11 -5.90 -8.81
CA ILE A 18 -2.62 -4.73 -8.08
C ILE A 18 -3.80 -4.04 -7.40
N GLU A 19 -3.65 -3.80 -6.09
CA GLU A 19 -4.49 -2.88 -5.33
C GLU A 19 -3.65 -1.65 -4.97
N VAL A 20 -4.14 -0.45 -5.27
CA VAL A 20 -3.45 0.80 -4.92
C VAL A 20 -4.07 1.38 -3.67
N MET A 21 -3.27 1.52 -2.61
CA MET A 21 -3.66 2.24 -1.41
C MET A 21 -3.84 3.73 -1.72
N ARG A 22 -5.05 4.25 -1.48
CA ARG A 22 -5.36 5.66 -1.67
C ARG A 22 -5.32 6.36 -0.32
N TYR A 23 -4.30 7.17 -0.11
CA TYR A 23 -4.11 7.95 1.10
C TYR A 23 -3.66 9.36 0.75
N PRO A 24 -3.77 10.33 1.67
CA PRO A 24 -3.47 11.73 1.37
C PRO A 24 -2.06 11.97 0.82
N ALA A 25 -1.09 11.10 1.17
CA ALA A 25 0.31 11.21 0.76
C ALA A 25 0.88 12.64 0.93
N ALA A 26 0.37 13.35 1.94
CA ALA A 26 0.65 14.76 2.13
C ALA A 26 2.07 14.93 2.69
N ARG A 27 2.85 15.81 2.05
CA ARG A 27 4.15 16.22 2.57
C ARG A 27 3.96 16.81 3.96
N PHE A 28 4.78 16.38 4.92
CA PHE A 28 4.79 16.90 6.29
C PHE A 28 4.81 18.43 6.28
N SER A 29 3.66 19.08 6.43
CA SER A 29 3.59 20.39 7.05
C SER A 29 3.61 20.17 8.56
N GLU A 30 4.25 21.06 9.31
CA GLU A 30 4.45 20.99 10.76
C GLU A 30 3.16 20.75 11.58
N GLU A 31 1.97 20.94 10.98
CA GLU A 31 0.68 20.79 11.66
C GLU A 31 -0.07 19.47 11.33
N GLY A 32 0.38 18.67 10.35
CA GLY A 32 -0.37 17.50 9.85
C GLY A 32 0.32 16.13 10.01
N GLY A 33 1.60 16.12 10.42
CA GLY A 33 2.48 14.96 10.29
C GLY A 33 2.13 13.73 11.14
N ALA A 34 1.46 13.88 12.28
CA ALA A 34 1.12 12.74 13.15
C ALA A 34 -0.21 12.08 12.76
N LYS A 35 -1.23 12.86 12.38
CA LYS A 35 -2.56 12.35 12.03
C LYS A 35 -2.62 11.67 10.67
N SER A 36 -1.80 12.09 9.70
CA SER A 36 -1.70 11.42 8.40
C SER A 36 -1.24 9.97 8.59
N ASN A 37 -0.21 9.72 9.42
CA ASN A 37 0.40 8.39 9.50
C ASN A 37 -0.51 7.33 10.12
N GLU A 38 -1.37 7.68 11.09
CA GLU A 38 -2.31 6.72 11.69
C GLU A 38 -3.40 6.32 10.68
N GLN A 39 -3.98 7.28 9.96
CA GLN A 39 -4.98 7.01 8.93
C GLN A 39 -4.40 6.18 7.77
N ASP A 40 -3.12 6.40 7.44
CA ASP A 40 -2.42 5.65 6.41
C ASP A 40 -2.24 4.18 6.84
N VAL A 41 -1.85 3.93 8.10
CA VAL A 41 -1.70 2.57 8.62
C VAL A 41 -3.04 1.84 8.70
N ASP A 42 -4.09 2.51 9.18
CA ASP A 42 -5.44 1.92 9.29
C ASP A 42 -5.99 1.50 7.91
N GLU A 43 -5.76 2.32 6.88
CA GLU A 43 -6.19 2.00 5.53
C GLU A 43 -5.42 0.80 4.95
N LEU A 44 -4.10 0.71 5.22
CA LEU A 44 -3.30 -0.46 4.83
C LEU A 44 -3.81 -1.73 5.52
N GLU A 45 -4.06 -1.68 6.83
CA GLU A 45 -4.62 -2.79 7.60
C GLU A 45 -5.99 -3.22 7.06
N ARG A 46 -6.86 -2.26 6.72
CA ARG A 46 -8.17 -2.53 6.14
C ARG A 46 -8.07 -3.25 4.79
N ILE A 47 -7.19 -2.79 3.90
CA ILE A 47 -6.97 -3.39 2.59
C ILE A 47 -6.45 -4.83 2.74
N LEU A 48 -5.43 -5.03 3.59
CA LEU A 48 -4.83 -6.35 3.81
C LEU A 48 -5.83 -7.33 4.44
N THR A 49 -6.60 -6.87 5.43
CA THR A 49 -7.62 -7.69 6.08
C THR A 49 -8.70 -8.11 5.09
N LYS A 50 -9.17 -7.19 4.23
CA LYS A 50 -10.15 -7.50 3.20
C LYS A 50 -9.58 -8.51 2.20
N TYR A 51 -8.38 -8.27 1.68
CA TYR A 51 -7.74 -9.16 0.72
C TYR A 51 -7.53 -10.57 1.28
N HIS A 52 -7.09 -10.68 2.54
CA HIS A 52 -6.92 -11.99 3.19
C HIS A 52 -8.26 -12.71 3.38
N LYS A 53 -9.34 -12.01 3.73
CA LYS A 53 -10.69 -12.60 3.83
C LYS A 53 -11.20 -13.11 2.48
N ASP A 54 -11.02 -12.33 1.42
CA ASP A 54 -11.52 -12.66 0.08
C ASP A 54 -10.64 -13.73 -0.59
N CYS A 55 -9.34 -13.79 -0.26
CA CYS A 55 -8.32 -14.60 -0.93
C CYS A 55 -7.31 -15.21 0.07
N PRO A 56 -7.73 -16.10 0.99
CA PRO A 56 -6.93 -16.51 2.16
C PRO A 56 -5.61 -17.23 1.84
N ASN A 57 -5.53 -17.90 0.68
CA ASN A 57 -4.35 -18.64 0.25
C ASN A 57 -3.43 -17.84 -0.70
N SER A 58 -3.77 -16.59 -0.99
CA SER A 58 -2.98 -15.75 -1.89
C SER A 58 -1.77 -15.16 -1.20
N LYS A 59 -0.71 -14.91 -1.98
CA LYS A 59 0.51 -14.21 -1.51
C LYS A 59 0.36 -12.72 -1.78
N VAL A 60 0.89 -11.90 -0.86
CA VAL A 60 0.88 -10.43 -0.99
C VAL A 60 2.31 -9.92 -1.03
N ALA A 61 2.57 -8.92 -1.87
CA ALA A 61 3.79 -8.13 -1.87
C ALA A 61 3.42 -6.65 -1.67
N LEU A 62 4.07 -6.00 -0.70
CA LEU A 62 3.89 -4.58 -0.41
C LEU A 62 4.97 -3.77 -1.13
N LEU A 63 4.56 -2.75 -1.88
CA LEU A 63 5.46 -1.86 -2.62
C LEU A 63 5.28 -0.43 -2.10
N GLY A 64 6.22 0.03 -1.29
CA GLY A 64 6.25 1.40 -0.76
C GLY A 64 7.28 2.29 -1.47
N TRP A 65 7.11 3.60 -1.36
CA TRP A 65 8.14 4.59 -1.69
C TRP A 65 8.03 5.79 -0.74
N ASP A 66 9.17 6.24 -0.21
CA ASP A 66 9.28 7.40 0.69
C ASP A 66 8.35 7.30 1.91
N GLN A 67 7.31 8.15 2.03
CA GLN A 67 6.33 8.06 3.13
C GLN A 67 5.67 6.68 3.22
N GLY A 68 5.44 6.01 2.09
CA GLY A 68 4.85 4.67 2.04
C GLY A 68 5.78 3.53 2.49
N CYS A 69 7.01 3.83 2.92
CA CYS A 69 7.97 2.88 3.48
C CYS A 69 8.27 3.11 4.96
N ARG A 70 7.66 4.12 5.61
CA ARG A 70 8.03 4.46 6.98
C ARG A 70 7.60 3.35 7.95
N ASP A 71 8.58 2.88 8.71
CA ASP A 71 8.35 2.03 9.87
C ASP A 71 7.89 2.88 11.05
N ARG A 72 7.13 2.27 11.96
CA ARG A 72 6.56 2.92 13.14
C ARG A 72 7.64 3.36 14.14
#